data_AF-A0A7T7IHI6-F1
#
_entry.id   AF-A0A7T7IHI6-F1
#
_cell.length_a   1.000
_cell.length_b   1.000
_cell.length_c   1.000
_cell.angle_alpha   90.00
_cell.angle_beta   90.00
_cell.angle_gamma   90.00
#
_symmetry.space_group_name_H-M   'P 1'
#
loop_
_entity.id
_entity.type
_entity.pdbx_description
1 polymer ?
#
loop_
_entity_poly.entity_id
_entity_poly.type
_entity_poly.pdbx_seq_one_letter_code
_entity_poly.pdbx_strand_id
1 'polypeptide(L)'
;KIPRWDLAKFNRVSTKIGSSMKSVGEVMAIGRNFEEAFQKALRMVDENVNGFDPYIKKVNENELREPTDKRMFVLAAALNENYSVDKLYELTKIDRWFLEKFKNIIDYYKTLESIDSGSITSEILKSAKQIGFSDKQIAVAIKSTELAVRKLRKEFNITPFVKQI
;
A
#
# COMPACT_ATOMS: atom_id res chain seq x y z
N LYS A 1 -10.80 -4.01 -6.82
CA LYS A 1 -10.65 -2.90 -7.79
C LYS A 1 -10.37 -1.62 -7.03
N ILE A 2 -9.63 -0.66 -7.61
CA ILE A 2 -9.40 0.66 -7.01
C ILE A 2 -9.74 1.73 -8.06
N PRO A 3 -10.58 2.73 -7.75
CA PRO A 3 -10.87 3.83 -8.67
C PRO A 3 -9.65 4.75 -8.86
N ARG A 4 -9.55 5.34 -10.05
CA ARG A 4 -8.59 6.40 -10.39
C ARG A 4 -9.28 7.76 -10.32
N TRP A 5 -8.60 8.72 -9.71
CA TRP A 5 -9.05 10.11 -9.62
C TRP A 5 -8.01 11.05 -10.22
N ASP A 6 -8.48 12.05 -10.98
CA ASP A 6 -7.67 13.11 -11.57
C ASP A 6 -8.13 14.50 -11.06
N LEU A 7 -8.52 14.57 -9.78
CA LEU A 7 -9.12 15.77 -9.17
C LEU A 7 -8.16 16.97 -9.12
N ALA A 8 -6.84 16.74 -9.15
CA ALA A 8 -5.83 17.79 -9.19
C ALA A 8 -5.92 18.68 -10.45
N LYS A 9 -6.55 18.22 -11.53
CA LYS A 9 -6.80 19.02 -12.73
C LYS A 9 -7.93 20.04 -12.54
N PHE A 10 -8.70 19.96 -11.45
CA PHE A 10 -9.92 20.72 -11.23
C PHE A 10 -9.88 21.52 -9.91
N ASN A 11 -9.28 22.72 -9.96
CA ASN A 11 -9.04 23.56 -8.78
C ASN A 11 -10.29 23.94 -7.95
N ARG A 12 -11.50 23.88 -8.53
CA ARG A 12 -12.76 24.24 -7.85
C ARG A 12 -13.58 23.03 -7.40
N VAL A 13 -13.05 21.81 -7.57
CA VAL A 13 -13.76 20.58 -7.23
C VAL A 13 -13.29 20.05 -5.89
N SER A 14 -14.24 19.73 -5.01
CA SER A 14 -13.95 19.10 -3.73
C SER A 14 -13.35 17.70 -3.92
N THR A 15 -12.26 17.42 -3.19
CA THR A 15 -11.61 16.11 -3.12
C THR A 15 -12.37 15.07 -2.28
N LYS A 16 -13.41 15.51 -1.54
CA LYS A 16 -14.27 14.60 -0.78
C LYS A 16 -15.04 13.69 -1.73
N ILE A 17 -15.06 12.40 -1.42
CA ILE A 17 -15.83 11.38 -2.13
C ILE A 17 -17.12 11.09 -1.37
N GLY A 18 -18.18 10.80 -2.12
CA GLY A 18 -19.51 10.54 -1.57
C GLY A 18 -20.31 9.65 -2.51
N SER A 19 -21.64 9.75 -2.47
CA SER A 19 -22.52 8.95 -3.32
C SER A 19 -22.40 9.27 -4.81
N SER A 20 -22.05 10.51 -5.16
CA SER A 20 -21.85 10.92 -6.55
C SER A 20 -20.43 10.56 -7.03
N MET A 21 -20.34 9.82 -8.13
CA MET A 21 -19.09 9.33 -8.69
C MET A 21 -18.25 10.48 -9.26
N LYS A 22 -16.96 10.50 -8.89
CA LYS A 22 -15.96 11.46 -9.39
C LYS A 22 -14.72 10.80 -10.00
N SER A 23 -14.67 9.46 -10.02
CA SER A 23 -13.55 8.71 -10.57
C SER A 23 -13.59 8.72 -12.09
N VAL A 24 -12.42 8.80 -12.71
CA VAL A 24 -12.25 8.84 -14.19
C VAL A 24 -11.98 7.45 -14.78
N GLY A 25 -11.72 6.46 -13.94
CA GLY A 25 -11.48 5.07 -14.33
C GLY A 25 -11.28 4.18 -13.12
N GLU A 26 -10.91 2.92 -13.35
CA GLU A 26 -10.60 1.96 -12.31
C GLU A 26 -9.53 0.97 -12.75
N VAL A 27 -8.82 0.41 -11.78
CA VAL A 27 -7.83 -0.65 -12.00
C VAL A 27 -8.22 -1.91 -11.25
N MET A 28 -7.85 -3.05 -11.82
CA MET A 28 -8.02 -4.37 -11.22
C MET A 28 -6.68 -5.08 -11.15
N ALA A 29 -6.37 -5.64 -9.99
CA ALA A 29 -5.24 -6.52 -9.79
C ALA A 29 -5.69 -7.83 -9.19
N ILE A 30 -4.99 -8.91 -9.54
CA ILE A 30 -5.21 -10.26 -9.05
C ILE A 30 -4.01 -10.65 -8.19
N GLY A 31 -4.28 -11.24 -7.03
CA GLY A 31 -3.29 -11.77 -6.10
C GLY A 31 -3.84 -13.02 -5.41
N ARG A 32 -2.95 -13.85 -4.85
CA ARG A 32 -3.32 -15.06 -4.10
C ARG A 32 -3.77 -14.76 -2.68
N ASN A 33 -3.53 -13.55 -2.21
CA ASN A 33 -4.06 -12.99 -0.97
C ASN A 33 -4.46 -11.51 -1.21
N PHE A 34 -5.14 -10.94 -0.22
CA PHE A 34 -5.66 -9.58 -0.32
C PHE A 34 -4.54 -8.55 -0.38
N GLU A 35 -3.53 -8.68 0.48
CA GLU A 35 -2.41 -7.75 0.58
C GLU A 35 -1.68 -7.61 -0.77
N GLU A 36 -1.42 -8.74 -1.43
CA GLU A 36 -0.81 -8.81 -2.75
C GLU A 36 -1.65 -8.09 -3.80
N ALA A 37 -2.95 -8.44 -3.88
CA ALA A 37 -3.87 -7.85 -4.84
C ALA A 37 -4.00 -6.34 -4.62
N PHE A 38 -4.10 -5.91 -3.36
CA PHE A 38 -4.26 -4.52 -2.96
C PHE A 38 -3.03 -3.68 -3.32
N GLN A 39 -1.82 -4.12 -2.94
CA GLN A 39 -0.60 -3.38 -3.25
C GLN A 39 -0.33 -3.32 -4.77
N LYS A 40 -0.65 -4.38 -5.51
CA LYS A 40 -0.59 -4.35 -6.98
C LYS A 40 -1.57 -3.34 -7.57
N ALA A 41 -2.81 -3.33 -7.09
CA ALA A 41 -3.81 -2.38 -7.55
C ALA A 41 -3.39 -0.93 -7.26
N LEU A 42 -2.88 -0.64 -6.06
CA LEU A 42 -2.42 0.71 -5.69
C LEU A 42 -1.34 1.24 -6.64
N ARG A 43 -0.37 0.39 -7.03
CA ARG A 43 0.66 0.75 -8.01
C ARG A 43 0.12 0.98 -9.41
N MET A 44 -0.97 0.33 -9.78
CA MET A 44 -1.60 0.54 -11.09
C MET A 44 -2.38 1.85 -11.15
N VAL A 45 -2.81 2.39 -10.00
CA VAL A 45 -3.56 3.65 -9.95
C VAL A 45 -2.66 4.83 -10.33
N ASP A 46 -1.45 4.93 -9.80
CA ASP A 46 -0.57 6.09 -10.01
C ASP A 46 0.89 5.65 -10.14
N GLU A 47 1.59 6.15 -11.15
CA GLU A 47 3.00 5.86 -11.38
C GLU A 47 3.92 6.29 -10.23
N ASN A 48 3.49 7.26 -9.42
CA ASN A 48 4.24 7.77 -8.27
C ASN A 48 3.97 6.97 -6.99
N VAL A 49 3.02 6.04 -7.01
CA VAL A 49 2.64 5.22 -5.85
C VAL A 49 3.31 3.86 -5.95
N ASN A 50 4.22 3.55 -5.02
CA ASN A 50 4.96 2.29 -5.02
C ASN A 50 4.26 1.14 -4.27
N GLY A 51 3.16 1.43 -3.57
CA GLY A 51 2.41 0.50 -2.73
C GLY A 51 1.63 1.24 -1.63
N PHE A 52 1.32 0.52 -0.56
CA PHE A 52 0.68 1.11 0.63
C PHE A 52 1.74 1.74 1.53
N ASP A 53 2.13 2.97 1.20
CA ASP A 53 3.22 3.71 1.83
C ASP A 53 2.69 4.68 2.91
N PRO A 54 3.16 4.56 4.18
CA PRO A 54 2.69 5.39 5.28
C PRO A 54 3.25 6.82 5.29
N TYR A 55 4.20 7.16 4.42
CA TYR A 55 4.87 8.47 4.43
C TYR A 55 4.35 9.45 3.37
N ILE A 56 3.43 9.02 2.50
CA ILE A 56 2.84 9.87 1.46
C ILE A 56 1.93 10.97 2.07
N LYS A 57 1.27 10.67 3.18
CA LYS A 57 0.39 11.60 3.90
C LYS A 57 0.69 11.56 5.40
N LYS A 58 0.35 12.64 6.09
CA LYS A 58 0.30 12.67 7.56
C LYS A 58 -1.06 12.19 8.03
N VAL A 59 -1.13 11.72 9.28
CA VAL A 59 -2.39 11.35 9.91
C VAL A 59 -3.31 12.56 9.99
N ASN A 60 -4.56 12.35 9.58
CA ASN A 60 -5.63 13.34 9.65
C ASN A 60 -6.95 12.61 9.91
N GLU A 61 -7.44 12.66 11.14
CA GLU A 61 -8.70 11.99 11.50
C GLU A 61 -9.90 12.50 10.69
N ASN A 62 -9.89 13.76 10.24
CA ASN A 62 -10.99 14.29 9.42
C ASN A 62 -11.02 13.62 8.05
N GLU A 63 -9.87 13.34 7.42
CA GLU A 63 -9.82 12.59 6.16
C GLU A 63 -10.11 11.09 6.36
N LEU A 64 -9.89 10.57 7.57
CA LEU A 64 -10.34 9.22 7.92
C LEU A 64 -11.86 9.16 8.06
N ARG A 65 -12.51 10.18 8.64
CA ARG A 65 -13.98 10.27 8.78
C ARG A 65 -14.68 10.63 7.48
N GLU A 66 -14.17 11.65 6.80
CA GLU A 66 -14.68 12.17 5.53
C GLU A 66 -13.80 11.67 4.39
N PRO A 67 -14.23 10.62 3.66
CA PRO A 67 -13.36 9.95 2.72
C PRO A 67 -12.94 10.89 1.57
N THR A 68 -11.66 10.80 1.20
CA THR A 68 -11.02 11.50 0.07
C THR A 68 -10.38 10.50 -0.89
N ASP A 69 -9.94 10.97 -2.06
CA ASP A 69 -9.15 10.19 -3.03
C ASP A 69 -7.79 9.73 -2.45
N LYS A 70 -7.33 10.34 -1.36
CA LYS A 70 -6.06 10.01 -0.67
C LYS A 70 -6.24 9.33 0.69
N ARG A 71 -7.48 9.01 1.10
CA ARG A 71 -7.80 8.39 2.41
C ARG A 71 -6.95 7.16 2.71
N MET A 72 -6.63 6.33 1.71
CA MET A 72 -5.81 5.14 1.91
C MET A 72 -4.40 5.46 2.43
N PHE A 73 -3.79 6.57 2.00
CA PHE A 73 -2.47 6.96 2.49
C PHE A 73 -2.53 7.57 3.89
N VAL A 74 -3.62 8.25 4.23
CA VAL A 74 -3.89 8.71 5.61
C VAL A 74 -4.10 7.51 6.54
N LEU A 75 -4.78 6.47 6.06
CA LEU A 75 -4.97 5.20 6.77
C LEU A 75 -3.63 4.49 7.03
N ALA A 76 -2.76 4.42 6.01
CA ALA A 76 -1.41 3.88 6.14
C ALA A 76 -0.60 4.61 7.23
N ALA A 77 -0.64 5.95 7.21
CA ALA A 77 0.03 6.77 8.23
C ALA A 77 -0.53 6.50 9.65
N ALA A 78 -1.85 6.36 9.79
CA ALA A 78 -2.48 6.13 11.10
C ALA A 78 -2.13 4.76 11.69
N LEU A 79 -2.06 3.73 10.85
CA LEU A 79 -1.53 2.42 11.23
C LEU A 79 -0.06 2.49 11.63
N ASN A 80 0.74 3.33 10.94
CA ASN A 80 2.13 3.53 11.29
C ASN A 80 2.30 4.19 12.66
N GLU A 81 1.42 5.13 13.01
CA GLU A 81 1.29 5.76 14.34
C GLU A 81 0.58 4.87 15.38
N ASN A 82 0.43 3.57 15.12
CA ASN A 82 -0.11 2.57 16.05
C ASN A 82 -1.58 2.78 16.45
N TYR A 83 -2.40 3.37 15.58
CA TYR A 83 -3.85 3.42 15.81
C TYR A 83 -4.41 2.00 15.83
N SER A 84 -5.30 1.71 16.80
CA SER A 84 -5.96 0.42 16.88
C SER A 84 -6.94 0.22 15.73
N VAL A 85 -7.16 -1.05 15.35
CA VAL A 85 -8.14 -1.43 14.34
C VAL A 85 -9.54 -0.97 14.74
N ASP A 86 -9.90 -1.03 16.02
CA ASP A 86 -11.19 -0.52 16.50
C ASP A 86 -11.33 0.99 16.34
N LYS A 87 -10.28 1.76 16.65
CA LYS A 87 -10.29 3.21 16.43
C LYS A 87 -10.46 3.53 14.93
N LEU A 88 -9.74 2.83 14.07
CA LEU A 88 -9.84 3.01 12.63
C LEU A 88 -11.21 2.59 12.08
N TYR A 89 -11.81 1.54 12.63
CA TYR A 89 -13.18 1.15 12.31
C TYR A 89 -14.16 2.25 12.68
N GLU A 90 -14.05 2.84 13.86
CA GLU A 90 -14.94 3.93 14.28
C GLU A 90 -14.81 5.17 13.41
N LEU A 91 -13.59 5.53 13.02
CA LEU A 91 -13.34 6.65 12.12
C LEU A 91 -13.81 6.37 10.70
N THR A 92 -13.56 5.16 10.18
CA THR A 92 -13.65 4.92 8.74
C THR A 92 -14.86 4.12 8.28
N LYS A 93 -15.41 3.29 9.18
CA LYS A 93 -16.39 2.23 8.92
C LYS A 93 -15.94 1.21 7.87
N ILE A 94 -14.64 1.14 7.57
CA ILE A 94 -14.05 0.05 6.81
C ILE A 94 -14.05 -1.19 7.70
N ASP A 95 -14.50 -2.32 7.17
CA ASP A 95 -14.58 -3.56 7.94
C ASP A 95 -13.23 -3.94 8.57
N ARG A 96 -13.29 -4.45 9.81
CA ARG A 96 -12.10 -4.80 10.61
C ARG A 96 -11.21 -5.80 9.89
N TRP A 97 -11.77 -6.73 9.13
CA TRP A 97 -10.99 -7.69 8.36
C TRP A 97 -10.02 -6.98 7.41
N PHE A 98 -10.48 -5.97 6.66
CA PHE A 98 -9.59 -5.21 5.76
C PHE A 98 -8.57 -4.38 6.54
N LEU A 99 -8.98 -3.78 7.66
CA LEU A 99 -8.09 -3.00 8.52
C LEU A 99 -6.95 -3.86 9.07
N GLU A 100 -7.23 -5.10 9.49
CA GLU A 100 -6.19 -6.06 9.88
C GLU A 100 -5.24 -6.39 8.72
N LYS A 101 -5.77 -6.55 7.50
CA LYS A 101 -4.92 -6.76 6.32
C LYS A 101 -4.03 -5.57 5.99
N PHE A 102 -4.54 -4.34 6.15
CA PHE A 102 -3.71 -3.14 5.99
C PHE A 102 -2.66 -3.05 7.10
N LYS A 103 -3.02 -3.40 8.33
CA LYS A 103 -2.09 -3.46 9.46
C LYS A 103 -0.96 -4.45 9.19
N ASN A 104 -1.25 -5.64 8.66
CA ASN A 104 -0.22 -6.62 8.26
C ASN A 104 0.82 -6.01 7.31
N ILE A 105 0.38 -5.22 6.32
CA ILE A 105 1.29 -4.57 5.38
C ILE A 105 2.19 -3.56 6.12
N ILE A 106 1.64 -2.74 7.00
CA ILE A 106 2.39 -1.72 7.75
C ILE A 106 3.33 -2.34 8.77
N ASP A 107 2.91 -3.38 9.48
CA ASP A 107 3.77 -4.12 10.42
C ASP A 107 4.95 -4.76 9.69
N TYR A 108 4.71 -5.30 8.48
CA TYR A 108 5.78 -5.83 7.65
C TYR A 108 6.69 -4.71 7.10
N TYR A 109 6.13 -3.54 6.78
CA TYR A 109 6.91 -2.35 6.40
C TYR A 109 7.89 -1.96 7.52
N LYS A 110 7.41 -1.87 8.77
CA LYS A 110 8.25 -1.58 9.95
C LYS A 110 9.34 -2.65 10.14
N THR A 111 9.00 -3.92 9.90
CA THR A 111 9.97 -5.01 9.93
C THR A 111 11.08 -4.78 8.91
N LEU A 112 10.74 -4.38 7.67
CA LEU A 112 11.73 -4.05 6.65
C LEU A 112 12.60 -2.84 7.06
N GLU A 113 12.02 -1.82 7.66
CA GLU A 113 12.77 -0.63 8.12
C GLU A 113 13.74 -0.91 9.28
N SER A 114 13.45 -1.94 10.09
CA SER A 114 14.35 -2.37 11.17
C SER A 114 15.58 -3.15 10.68
N ILE A 115 15.64 -3.49 9.39
CA ILE A 115 16.74 -4.27 8.81
C ILE A 115 17.85 -3.33 8.33
N ASP A 116 19.06 -3.57 8.80
CA ASP A 116 20.24 -2.87 8.31
C ASP A 116 20.54 -3.24 6.85
N SER A 117 20.91 -2.23 6.06
CA SER A 117 21.18 -2.36 4.63
C SER A 117 22.18 -3.49 4.34
N GLY A 118 21.74 -4.53 3.62
CA GLY A 118 22.57 -5.67 3.21
C GLY A 118 22.34 -6.97 3.99
N SER A 119 21.53 -6.96 5.04
CA SER A 119 21.25 -8.15 5.87
C SER A 119 19.91 -8.85 5.57
N ILE A 120 19.18 -8.41 4.54
CA ILE A 120 17.87 -8.98 4.22
C ILE A 120 17.99 -10.44 3.78
N THR A 121 17.36 -11.33 4.54
CA THR A 121 17.37 -12.77 4.26
C THR A 121 16.42 -13.13 3.13
N SER A 122 16.62 -14.32 2.56
CA SER A 122 15.76 -14.86 1.49
C SER A 122 14.31 -15.00 1.93
N GLU A 123 14.09 -15.41 3.19
CA GLU A 123 12.77 -15.62 3.78
C GLU A 123 12.01 -14.29 3.94
N ILE A 124 12.69 -13.25 4.41
CA ILE A 124 12.11 -11.90 4.57
C ILE A 124 11.80 -11.33 3.19
N LEU A 125 12.71 -11.46 2.23
CA LEU A 125 12.48 -10.96 0.88
C LEU A 125 11.30 -11.68 0.22
N LYS A 126 11.23 -13.01 0.33
CA LYS A 126 10.14 -13.83 -0.20
C LYS A 126 8.79 -13.46 0.41
N SER A 127 8.74 -13.29 1.72
CA SER A 127 7.51 -12.93 2.44
C SER A 127 7.04 -11.52 2.06
N ALA A 128 7.97 -10.56 1.91
CA ALA A 128 7.65 -9.22 1.38
C ALA A 128 6.99 -9.30 0.00
N LYS A 129 7.54 -10.13 -0.90
CA LYS A 129 6.97 -10.34 -2.24
C LYS A 129 5.58 -10.97 -2.19
N GLN A 130 5.35 -11.94 -1.29
CA GLN A 130 4.06 -12.60 -1.12
C GLN A 130 2.97 -11.66 -0.57
N ILE A 131 3.34 -10.62 0.17
CA ILE A 131 2.44 -9.56 0.66
C ILE A 131 2.26 -8.44 -0.41
N GLY A 132 2.95 -8.54 -1.55
CA GLY A 132 2.78 -7.64 -2.69
C GLY A 132 3.70 -6.43 -2.74
N PHE A 133 4.73 -6.36 -1.88
CA PHE A 133 5.69 -5.27 -1.92
C PHE A 133 6.44 -5.22 -3.26
N SER A 134 6.62 -4.03 -3.81
CA SER A 134 7.45 -3.83 -5.01
C SER A 134 8.93 -3.82 -4.66
N ASP A 135 9.79 -4.11 -5.64
CA ASP A 135 11.26 -4.06 -5.43
C ASP A 135 11.67 -2.63 -5.00
N LYS A 136 11.00 -1.60 -5.55
CA LYS A 136 11.17 -0.19 -5.18
C LYS A 136 10.73 0.14 -3.76
N GLN A 137 9.58 -0.37 -3.31
CA GLN A 137 9.09 -0.15 -1.94
C GLN A 137 10.00 -0.82 -0.90
N ILE A 138 10.48 -2.04 -1.18
CA ILE A 138 11.46 -2.72 -0.32
C ILE A 138 12.76 -1.92 -0.28
N ALA A 139 13.25 -1.46 -1.43
CA ALA A 139 14.47 -0.67 -1.50
C ALA A 139 14.41 0.60 -0.66
N VAL A 140 13.28 1.32 -0.70
CA VAL A 140 13.06 2.50 0.15
C VAL A 140 13.12 2.13 1.64
N ALA A 141 12.41 1.08 2.04
CA ALA A 141 12.36 0.66 3.45
C ALA A 141 13.75 0.26 4.01
N ILE A 142 14.56 -0.47 3.24
CA ILE A 142 15.90 -0.93 3.67
C ILE A 142 17.04 0.04 3.31
N LYS A 143 16.71 1.25 2.83
CA LYS A 143 17.67 2.28 2.39
C LYS A 143 18.66 1.78 1.32
N SER A 144 18.15 1.06 0.33
CA SER A 144 18.89 0.51 -0.81
C SER A 144 18.34 1.00 -2.15
N THR A 145 18.81 0.43 -3.26
CA THR A 145 18.32 0.73 -4.61
C THR A 145 17.41 -0.38 -5.13
N GLU A 146 16.44 -0.02 -5.96
CA GLU A 146 15.54 -1.00 -6.61
C GLU A 146 16.34 -2.07 -7.38
N LEU A 147 17.41 -1.66 -8.06
CA LEU A 147 18.26 -2.56 -8.83
C LEU A 147 18.97 -3.58 -7.92
N ALA A 148 19.46 -3.16 -6.76
CA ALA A 148 20.08 -4.06 -5.78
C ALA A 148 19.08 -5.08 -5.25
N VAL A 149 17.88 -4.65 -4.86
CA VAL A 149 16.80 -5.55 -4.41
C VAL A 149 16.41 -6.54 -5.51
N ARG A 150 16.30 -6.07 -6.76
CA ARG A 150 15.98 -6.92 -7.91
C ARG A 150 17.07 -7.97 -8.16
N LYS A 151 18.34 -7.59 -8.06
CA LYS A 151 19.49 -8.50 -8.23
C LYS A 151 19.47 -9.58 -7.14
N LEU A 152 19.37 -9.17 -5.88
CA LEU A 152 19.31 -10.09 -4.73
C LEU A 152 18.13 -11.06 -4.83
N ARG A 153 16.95 -10.55 -5.25
CA ARG A 153 15.76 -11.38 -5.47
C ARG A 153 15.99 -12.47 -6.52
N LYS A 154 16.73 -12.16 -7.59
CA LYS A 154 17.10 -13.15 -8.62
C LYS A 154 18.14 -14.14 -8.11
N GLU A 155 19.13 -13.70 -7.35
CA GLU A 155 20.15 -14.58 -6.73
C GLU A 155 19.52 -15.61 -5.79
N PHE A 156 18.48 -15.21 -5.05
CA PHE A 156 17.69 -16.12 -4.22
C PHE A 156 16.62 -16.93 -4.99
N ASN A 157 16.59 -16.85 -6.32
CA ASN A 157 15.59 -17.51 -7.17
C ASN A 157 14.13 -17.17 -6.83
N ILE A 158 13.89 -15.99 -6.25
CA ILE A 158 12.55 -15.51 -5.90
C ILE A 158 11.92 -14.86 -7.13
N THR A 159 11.11 -15.61 -7.87
CA THR A 159 10.43 -15.13 -9.07
C THR A 159 8.92 -15.35 -8.98
N PRO A 160 8.10 -14.50 -9.62
CA PRO A 160 6.66 -14.72 -9.66
C PRO A 160 6.32 -15.94 -10.53
N PHE A 161 5.19 -16.59 -10.23
CA PHE A 161 4.65 -17.67 -11.05
C PHE A 161 3.48 -17.16 -11.91
N VAL A 162 3.36 -17.70 -13.12
CA VAL A 162 2.19 -17.48 -13.98
C VAL A 162 1.09 -18.46 -13.55
N LYS A 163 -0.13 -17.97 -13.43
CA LYS A 163 -1.34 -18.74 -13.11
C LYS A 163 -2.45 -18.36 -14.09
N GLN A 164 -3.29 -19.33 -14.44
CA GLN A 164 -4.51 -19.10 -15.20
C GLN A 164 -5.61 -18.55 -14.27
N ILE A 165 -6.55 -17.80 -14.83
CA ILE A 165 -7.71 -17.22 -14.13
C ILE A 165 -8.76 -18.33 -13.90
#